data_AF-A0A2D2M378-F1
#
_entry.id   AF-A0A2D2M378-F1
#
_cell.length_a   1.000
_cell.length_b   1.000
_cell.length_c   1.000
_cell.angle_alpha   90.00
_cell.angle_beta   90.00
_cell.angle_gamma   90.00
#
_symmetry.space_group_name_H-M   'P 1'
#
loop_
_entity.id
_entity.type
_entity.pdbx_description
1 polymer ?
#
loop_
_entity_poly.entity_id
_entity_poly.type
_entity_poly.pdbx_seq_one_letter_code
_entity_poly.pdbx_strand_id
1 'polypeptide(L)' 'MRGIGFWIEHGEVQHALNPFIVSGNMNALFKQIVAVGRDREPVGRSLGRSLLIEQLDIVSD' A
#
# COMPACT_ATOMS: atom_id res chain seq x y z
N MET A 1 4.21 -7.70 -7.16
CA MET A 1 4.81 -7.84 -5.81
C MET A 1 3.85 -8.59 -4.92
N ARG A 2 4.32 -9.53 -4.09
CA ARG A 2 3.46 -10.18 -3.08
C ARG A 2 3.33 -9.28 -1.86
N GLY A 3 2.11 -9.01 -1.45
CA GLY A 3 1.75 -8.18 -0.31
C GLY A 3 1.01 -8.96 0.78
N ILE A 4 1.05 -8.42 1.99
CA ILE A 4 0.22 -8.81 3.13
C ILE A 4 -0.37 -7.52 3.71
N GLY A 5 -1.54 -7.59 4.34
CA GLY A 5 -2.19 -6.39 4.85
C GLY A 5 -3.54 -6.67 5.50
N PHE A 6 -4.33 -5.60 5.64
CA PHE A 6 -5.63 -5.61 6.29
C PHE A 6 -6.67 -4.94 5.40
N TRP A 7 -7.91 -5.40 5.49
CA TRP A 7 -9.07 -4.70 4.92
C TRP A 7 -9.52 -3.58 5.87
N ILE A 8 -9.74 -2.38 5.32
CA ILE A 8 -10.16 -1.19 6.06
C ILE A 8 -11.54 -0.75 5.56
N GLU A 9 -12.49 -0.55 6.48
CA GLU A 9 -13.78 0.07 6.19
C GLU A 9 -14.09 1.10 7.26
N HIS A 10 -14.69 2.22 6.87
CA HIS A 10 -15.05 3.33 7.78
C HIS A 10 -13.88 3.84 8.65
N GLY A 11 -12.64 3.70 8.17
CA GLY A 11 -11.44 4.11 8.91
C GLY A 11 -10.94 3.09 9.94
N GLU A 12 -11.54 1.91 10.01
CA GLU A 12 -11.18 0.86 10.98
C GLU A 12 -10.73 -0.43 10.29
N VAL A 13 -9.76 -1.11 10.91
CA VAL A 13 -9.29 -2.43 10.48
C VAL A 13 -10.38 -3.46 10.74
N GLN A 14 -10.78 -4.18 9.70
CA GLN A 14 -11.84 -5.20 9.79
C GLN A 14 -11.26 -6.59 10.02
N HIS A 15 -10.35 -7.02 9.13
CA HIS A 15 -9.69 -8.32 9.21
C HIS A 15 -8.38 -8.34 8.41
N ALA A 16 -7.53 -9.32 8.69
CA ALA A 16 -6.30 -9.57 7.91
C ALA A 16 -6.64 -10.17 6.54
N LEU A 17 -5.89 -9.75 5.52
CA LEU A 17 -6.00 -10.30 4.18
C LEU A 17 -5.09 -11.51 4.00
N ASN A 18 -5.55 -12.48 3.20
CA ASN A 18 -4.65 -13.47 2.62
C ASN A 18 -3.59 -12.76 1.76
N PRO A 19 -2.39 -13.36 1.60
CA PRO A 19 -1.36 -12.77 0.75
C PRO A 19 -1.89 -12.54 -0.67
N PHE A 20 -1.70 -11.33 -1.19
CA PHE A 20 -2.18 -10.90 -2.49
C PHE A 20 -1.02 -10.46 -3.38
N ILE A 21 -1.28 -10.29 -4.69
CA ILE A 21 -0.30 -9.77 -5.64
C ILE A 21 -0.72 -8.38 -6.09
N VAL A 22 0.17 -7.41 -5.90
CA VAL A 22 0.08 -6.09 -6.52
C VAL A 22 0.75 -6.14 -7.88
N SER A 23 0.03 -5.77 -8.93
CA SER A 23 0.56 -5.62 -10.29
C SER A 23 0.43 -4.16 -10.74
N GLY A 24 1.26 -3.74 -11.72
CA GLY A 24 1.16 -2.40 -12.28
C GLY A 24 2.49 -1.77 -12.69
N ASN A 25 2.38 -0.63 -13.39
CA ASN A 25 3.52 0.17 -13.79
C ASN A 25 3.91 1.15 -12.67
N MET A 26 5.19 1.14 -12.28
CA MET A 26 5.68 1.96 -11.16
C MET A 26 5.47 3.48 -11.37
N ASN A 27 5.66 4.00 -12.59
CA ASN A 27 5.42 5.42 -12.88
C ASN A 27 3.94 5.79 -12.77
N ALA A 28 3.03 4.86 -13.09
CA ALA A 28 1.60 5.07 -12.89
C ALA A 28 1.26 5.07 -11.39
N LEU A 29 1.78 4.11 -10.62
CA LEU A 29 1.55 4.04 -9.17
C LEU A 29 2.01 5.31 -8.45
N PHE A 30 3.20 5.83 -8.77
CA PHE A 30 3.69 7.07 -8.15
C PHE A 30 2.82 8.29 -8.46
N LYS A 31 2.17 8.33 -9.62
CA LYS A 31 1.24 9.41 -9.98
C LYS A 31 -0.10 9.32 -9.24
N GLN A 32 -0.43 8.16 -8.67
CA GLN A 32 -1.67 7.94 -7.91
C GLN A 32 -1.52 8.15 -6.41
N ILE A 33 -0.37 8.62 -5.93
CA ILE A 33 -0.20 8.98 -4.51
C ILE A 33 -1.00 10.24 -4.22
N VAL A 34 -2.01 10.13 -3.35
CA VAL A 34 -2.89 11.24 -2.97
C VAL A 34 -2.59 11.81 -1.59
N ALA A 35 -1.89 11.05 -0.74
CA ALA A 35 -1.41 11.54 0.55
C ALA A 35 -0.11 10.84 0.99
N VAL A 36 0.68 11.55 1.78
CA VAL A 36 1.90 11.02 2.41
C VAL A 36 1.82 11.21 3.92
N GLY A 37 1.87 10.12 4.67
CA GLY A 37 1.80 10.09 6.12
C GLY A 37 3.02 10.76 6.77
N ARG A 38 2.86 11.33 7.97
CA ARG A 38 3.94 12.03 8.70
C ARG A 38 4.92 11.09 9.41
N ASP A 39 4.59 9.82 9.47
CA ASP A 39 5.46 8.75 9.93
C ASP A 39 6.74 8.66 9.11
N ARG A 40 7.81 8.21 9.77
CA ARG A 40 9.13 8.00 9.19
C ARG A 40 9.70 6.72 9.79
N GLU A 41 9.85 5.71 8.96
CA GLU A 41 10.40 4.43 9.37
C GLU A 41 11.70 4.14 8.62
N PRO A 42 12.79 3.75 9.29
CA PRO A 42 14.00 3.33 8.61
C PRO A 42 13.76 2.08 7.76
N VAL A 43 14.07 2.16 6.46
CA VAL A 43 14.02 1.04 5.52
C VAL A 43 15.40 0.93 4.86
N GLY A 44 16.27 0.11 5.47
CA GLY A 44 17.67 -0.02 5.05
C GLY A 44 18.43 1.31 5.21
N ARG A 45 18.92 1.87 4.09
CA ARG A 45 19.60 3.18 4.05
C ARG A 45 18.65 4.35 3.73
N SER A 46 17.35 4.09 3.64
CA SER A 46 16.31 5.06 3.28
C SER A 46 15.32 5.25 4.43
N LEU A 47 14.45 6.25 4.30
CA LEU A 47 13.28 6.43 5.16
C LEU A 47 12.02 6.10 4.36
N GLY A 48 11.26 5.12 4.84
CA GLY A 48 9.89 4.84 4.41
C GLY A 48 8.90 5.76 5.11
N ARG A 49 7.75 5.96 4.46
CA ARG A 49 6.58 6.66 4.99
C ARG A 49 5.34 5.94 4.48
N SER A 50 4.23 6.06 5.21
CA SER A 50 2.93 5.61 4.73
C SER A 50 2.49 6.41 3.50
N LEU A 51 2.01 5.71 2.48
CA LEU A 51 1.52 6.29 1.23
C LEU A 51 0.06 5.87 1.03
N LEU A 52 -0.81 6.82 0.72
CA LEU A 52 -2.16 6.54 0.26
C LEU A 52 -2.17 6.59 -1.26
N ILE A 53 -2.43 5.45 -1.89
CA ILE A 53 -2.59 5.31 -3.33
C ILE A 53 -4.08 5.25 -3.64
N GLU A 54 -4.54 6.07 -4.59
CA GLU A 54 -5.96 6.17 -4.95
C GLU A 54 -6.55 4.85 -5.46
N GLN A 55 -5.86 4.20 -6.40
CA GLN A 55 -6.26 2.90 -6.93
C GLN A 55 -5.04 1.99 -7.12
N LEU A 56 -5.23 0.71 -6.80
CA LEU A 56 -4.23 -0.32 -6.95
C LEU A 56 -4.85 -1.55 -7.59
N ASP A 57 -4.18 -2.10 -8.60
CA ASP A 57 -4.59 -3.37 -9.17
C ASP A 57 -4.07 -4.51 -8.28
N ILE A 58 -5.02 -5.23 -7.69
CA ILE A 58 -4.76 -6.35 -6.78
C ILE A 58 -5.29 -7.62 -7.43
N VAL A 59 -4.45 -8.65 -7.44
CA VAL A 59 -4.81 -10.00 -7.85
C VAL A 59 -4.73 -10.90 -6.63
N SER A 60 -5.84 -11.57 -6.32
CA SER A 60 -5.86 -12.72 -5.42
C SER A 60 -6.00 -13.97 -6.29
N ASP A 61 -5.29 -15.03 -5.92
CA ASP A 61 -5.67 -16.38 -6.33
C ASP A 61 -6.97 -16.81 -5.62
#